data_AF-A0AAV5ZP97-F1
#
_entry.id   AF-A0AAV5ZP97-F1
#
_cell.length_a   1.000
_cell.length_b   1.000
_cell.length_c   1.000
_cell.angle_alpha   90.00
_cell.angle_beta   90.00
_cell.angle_gamma   90.00
#
_symmetry.space_group_name_H-M   'P 1'
#
loop_
_entity.id
_entity.type
_entity.pdbx_description
1 polymer ?
#
loop_
_entity_poly.entity_id
_entity_poly.type
_entity_poly.pdbx_seq_one_letter_code
_entity_poly.pdbx_strand_id
1 'polypeptide(L)'
;MAPSSPDRQAAKLDLNLDVVGRYRWGSLVCDFPLAPAKARTAVEIVAAREADLLEFDSAATGRAVLSLMHEAVHYAQDLTTGVGHWDYVTRHRLVPRLLPWVQAVGAADPYLRLGRQILTSGAANKAFREYKAKLLFGDYADVQAREAPARAVLRAELGPAVDEADWIIGLDSILETEAMAAVLIEVLGRKMSAATEELLQELATLWDPGRMERKYRDLFAASFLGSGLASSKLSVRSRLLAQSEMISFTTDIALAYPPPILMTRRALDPQQLEPGVRFSRVSRALVAMSDSKAAGFLEHWRGRDLEACERILLSEVPVLYPSCREIYQAWVEELESLRDDDDDQVRAVRLEAARARATGRPIVTPKGVHRLIDLGCPLIVRGSQETQYLWQGLRAVDPRAQALYLADLSREERSTRLVDHYFADDPFICPLAEHKLCSAAQDECRNGWARLSALPARDLCAVRSGLEAAHLPMS
;
A
#
# COMPACT_ATOMS: atom_id res chain seq x y z
N MET A 1 18.85 -31.11 -14.33
CA MET A 1 17.67 -30.40 -14.87
C MET A 1 16.90 -29.87 -13.67
N ALA A 2 17.08 -28.59 -13.34
CA ALA A 2 16.42 -27.96 -12.20
C ALA A 2 15.06 -27.38 -12.65
N PRO A 3 14.01 -27.45 -11.82
CA PRO A 3 12.73 -26.81 -12.12
C PRO A 3 12.83 -25.32 -11.78
N SER A 4 12.55 -24.45 -12.75
CA SER A 4 12.36 -23.01 -12.55
C SER A 4 10.88 -22.75 -12.22
N SER A 5 10.63 -22.24 -11.01
CA SER A 5 9.38 -21.60 -10.57
C SER A 5 9.05 -20.37 -11.43
N PRO A 6 7.76 -20.04 -11.63
CA PRO A 6 7.37 -18.68 -11.94
C PRO A 6 6.28 -18.16 -11.00
N ASP A 7 6.76 -17.40 -10.02
CA ASP A 7 6.09 -16.30 -9.33
C ASP A 7 5.18 -15.49 -10.22
N ARG A 8 3.93 -15.35 -9.75
CA ARG A 8 2.97 -14.40 -10.29
C ARG A 8 2.16 -13.84 -9.11
N GLN A 9 2.84 -13.10 -8.25
CA GLN A 9 2.30 -12.44 -7.06
C GLN A 9 1.36 -11.27 -7.43
N ALA A 10 0.23 -11.14 -6.70
CA ALA A 10 -0.41 -9.83 -6.52
C ALA A 10 0.64 -8.84 -6.01
N ALA A 11 0.58 -7.54 -6.36
CA ALA A 11 1.57 -6.56 -5.91
C ALA A 11 1.81 -6.67 -4.40
N LYS A 12 2.93 -7.30 -4.03
CA LYS A 12 3.38 -7.44 -2.64
C LYS A 12 4.41 -6.35 -2.44
N LEU A 13 4.13 -5.46 -1.50
CA LEU A 13 5.09 -4.50 -1.00
C LEU A 13 5.76 -5.22 0.19
N ASP A 14 7.00 -5.63 -0.02
CA ASP A 14 7.76 -6.57 0.80
C ASP A 14 9.20 -6.05 1.04
N LEU A 15 9.56 -5.88 2.31
CA LEU A 15 10.94 -5.98 2.78
C LEU A 15 11.42 -7.43 2.65
N ASN A 16 12.20 -7.73 1.60
CA ASN A 16 12.87 -9.03 1.43
C ASN A 16 14.38 -8.89 1.66
N LEU A 17 15.05 -9.86 2.30
CA LEU A 17 15.20 -11.26 1.89
C LEU A 17 14.38 -12.29 2.71
N ASP A 18 13.26 -12.70 2.12
CA ASP A 18 12.26 -13.73 2.44
C ASP A 18 11.37 -13.58 3.70
N VAL A 19 10.85 -12.35 3.85
CA VAL A 19 9.63 -11.81 4.52
C VAL A 19 9.61 -11.76 6.05
N VAL A 20 10.27 -10.74 6.61
CA VAL A 20 10.21 -10.41 8.04
C VAL A 20 8.82 -9.88 8.46
N GLY A 21 8.21 -9.06 7.61
CA GLY A 21 6.84 -8.59 7.69
C GLY A 21 6.28 -8.34 6.29
N ARG A 22 4.96 -8.24 6.18
CA ARG A 22 4.26 -7.85 4.94
C ARG A 22 2.93 -7.18 5.24
N TYR A 23 2.60 -6.16 4.48
CA TYR A 23 1.29 -5.54 4.44
C TYR A 23 0.59 -5.94 3.14
N ARG A 24 -0.56 -6.60 3.26
CA ARG A 24 -1.36 -6.91 2.07
C ARG A 24 -2.22 -5.69 1.71
N TRP A 25 -1.96 -5.07 0.57
CA TRP A 25 -2.67 -3.86 0.13
C TRP A 25 -4.20 -4.05 0.04
N GLY A 26 -4.93 -3.17 0.70
CA GLY A 26 -6.38 -3.18 0.88
C GLY A 26 -6.88 -4.19 1.90
N SER A 27 -6.00 -4.88 2.64
CA SER A 27 -6.44 -5.81 3.70
C SER A 27 -6.50 -5.16 5.08
N LEU A 28 -5.82 -4.03 5.31
CA LEU A 28 -5.66 -3.43 6.65
C LEU A 28 -5.09 -4.41 7.69
N VAL A 29 -4.30 -5.40 7.24
CA VAL A 29 -3.62 -6.39 8.08
C VAL A 29 -2.12 -6.38 7.78
N CYS A 30 -1.32 -6.35 8.85
CA CYS A 30 0.13 -6.53 8.79
C CYS A 30 0.48 -7.93 9.29
N ASP A 31 1.18 -8.70 8.47
CA ASP A 31 1.66 -10.03 8.80
C ASP A 31 3.13 -10.03 9.14
N PHE A 32 3.52 -10.78 10.16
CA PHE A 32 4.89 -10.92 10.62
C PHE A 32 5.20 -12.40 10.81
N PRO A 33 5.40 -13.15 9.71
CA PRO A 33 5.67 -14.59 9.80
C PRO A 33 7.04 -14.89 10.43
N LEU A 34 8.01 -13.99 10.27
CA LEU A 34 9.39 -14.18 10.75
C LEU A 34 9.85 -13.14 11.80
N ALA A 35 9.14 -12.01 11.96
CA ALA A 35 9.36 -11.12 13.10
C ALA A 35 8.44 -11.47 14.28
N PRO A 36 8.94 -11.44 15.53
CA PRO A 36 8.11 -11.58 16.73
C PRO A 36 7.35 -10.28 17.05
N ALA A 37 6.83 -9.58 16.04
CA ALA A 37 6.08 -8.35 16.22
C ALA A 37 4.74 -8.64 16.91
N LYS A 38 4.42 -7.80 17.89
CA LYS A 38 3.21 -7.91 18.73
C LYS A 38 2.47 -6.58 18.70
N ALA A 39 1.18 -6.57 19.04
CA ALA A 39 0.42 -5.34 19.26
C ALA A 39 1.11 -4.43 20.30
N ARG A 40 1.73 -5.02 21.32
CA ARG A 40 2.55 -4.29 22.31
C ARG A 40 3.74 -3.56 21.68
N THR A 41 4.36 -4.11 20.62
CA THR A 41 5.48 -3.48 19.92
C THR A 41 5.06 -2.12 19.33
N ALA A 42 3.84 -1.99 18.82
CA ALA A 42 3.33 -0.69 18.33
C ALA A 42 3.22 0.34 19.46
N VAL A 43 2.76 -0.07 20.65
CA VAL A 43 2.69 0.80 21.84
C VAL A 43 4.09 1.24 22.27
N GLU A 44 5.05 0.32 22.26
CA GLU A 44 6.45 0.60 22.61
C GLU A 44 7.10 1.57 21.61
N ILE A 45 6.83 1.42 20.31
CA ILE A 45 7.31 2.36 19.28
C ILE A 45 6.82 3.79 19.54
N VAL A 46 5.57 3.93 19.97
CA VAL A 46 4.93 5.23 20.26
C VAL A 46 5.46 5.81 21.55
N ALA A 47 5.52 5.02 22.62
CA ALA A 47 6.12 5.46 23.89
C ALA A 47 7.58 5.90 23.69
N ALA A 48 8.34 5.15 22.89
CA ALA A 48 9.72 5.48 22.54
C ALA A 48 9.80 6.78 21.71
N ARG A 49 8.84 7.02 20.80
CA ARG A 49 8.74 8.29 20.04
C ARG A 49 8.53 9.48 20.98
N GLU A 50 7.57 9.39 21.90
CA GLU A 50 7.29 10.45 22.87
C GLU A 50 8.49 10.74 23.78
N ALA A 51 9.31 9.71 24.06
CA ALA A 51 10.55 9.84 24.82
C ALA A 51 11.76 10.30 23.98
N ASP A 52 11.64 10.46 22.66
CA ASP A 52 12.75 10.72 21.73
C ASP A 52 13.85 9.62 21.78
N LEU A 53 13.43 8.37 21.99
CA LEU A 53 14.28 7.19 22.12
C LEU A 53 13.97 6.13 21.06
N LEU A 54 14.99 5.37 20.68
CA LEU A 54 14.86 4.08 20.04
C LEU A 54 15.74 3.10 20.81
N GLU A 55 15.14 2.14 21.49
CA GLU A 55 15.87 1.16 22.30
C GLU A 55 15.31 -0.23 22.04
N PHE A 56 16.21 -1.19 21.89
CA PHE A 56 15.87 -2.61 21.88
C PHE A 56 17.05 -3.43 22.43
N ASP A 57 16.71 -4.52 23.11
CA ASP A 57 17.65 -5.35 23.86
C ASP A 57 18.24 -6.51 23.06
N SER A 58 17.73 -6.75 21.85
CA SER A 58 18.14 -7.85 21.00
C SER A 58 17.86 -7.60 19.53
N ALA A 59 18.59 -8.30 18.65
CA ALA A 59 18.33 -8.27 17.21
C ALA A 59 16.92 -8.76 16.86
N ALA A 60 16.32 -9.66 17.65
CA ALA A 60 14.95 -10.11 17.45
C ALA A 60 13.93 -8.99 17.71
N THR A 61 14.10 -8.26 18.82
CA THR A 61 13.29 -7.07 19.13
C THR A 61 13.48 -5.98 18.09
N GLY A 62 14.72 -5.71 17.69
CA GLY A 62 15.04 -4.73 16.63
C GLY A 62 14.38 -5.06 15.29
N ARG A 63 14.40 -6.33 14.86
CA ARG A 63 13.67 -6.78 13.65
C ARG A 63 12.18 -6.53 13.75
N ALA A 64 11.57 -6.87 14.89
CA ALA A 64 10.14 -6.63 15.11
C ALA A 64 9.78 -5.14 15.04
N VAL A 65 10.61 -4.28 15.64
CA VAL A 65 10.40 -2.83 15.64
C VAL A 65 10.52 -2.25 14.22
N LEU A 66 11.63 -2.52 13.52
CA LEU A 66 11.88 -1.98 12.18
C LEU A 66 10.85 -2.46 11.16
N SER A 67 10.50 -3.75 11.17
CA SER A 67 9.48 -4.28 10.26
C SER A 67 8.10 -3.72 10.58
N LEU A 68 7.72 -3.59 11.87
CA LEU A 68 6.43 -2.99 12.21
C LEU A 68 6.36 -1.51 11.81
N MET A 69 7.46 -0.76 11.93
CA MET A 69 7.53 0.62 11.42
C MET A 69 7.29 0.66 9.91
N HIS A 70 7.95 -0.21 9.14
CA HIS A 70 7.81 -0.28 7.68
C HIS A 70 6.39 -0.66 7.26
N GLU A 71 5.84 -1.76 7.79
CA GLU A 71 4.51 -2.23 7.41
C GLU A 71 3.40 -1.26 7.85
N ALA A 72 3.59 -0.54 8.96
CA ALA A 72 2.67 0.52 9.37
C ALA A 72 2.65 1.71 8.39
N VAL A 73 3.75 1.95 7.66
CA VAL A 73 3.75 2.97 6.60
C VAL A 73 2.94 2.49 5.40
N HIS A 74 3.06 1.23 4.98
CA HIS A 74 2.22 0.67 3.93
C HIS A 74 0.73 0.66 4.30
N TYR A 75 0.41 0.30 5.53
CA TYR A 75 -0.94 0.47 6.08
C TYR A 75 -1.40 1.93 5.94
N ALA A 76 -0.57 2.89 6.37
CA ALA A 76 -0.90 4.31 6.29
C ALA A 76 -1.06 4.78 4.83
N GLN A 77 -0.20 4.33 3.92
CA GLN A 77 -0.29 4.64 2.48
C GLN A 77 -1.63 4.19 1.92
N ASP A 78 -2.07 2.98 2.23
CA ASP A 78 -3.35 2.47 1.76
C ASP A 78 -4.53 3.28 2.29
N LEU A 79 -4.50 3.73 3.55
CA LEU A 79 -5.59 4.53 4.10
C LEU A 79 -5.58 6.00 3.71
N THR A 80 -4.40 6.59 3.52
CA THR A 80 -4.24 8.05 3.47
C THR A 80 -3.87 8.58 2.10
N THR A 81 -3.64 7.70 1.12
CA THR A 81 -3.36 8.09 -0.27
C THR A 81 -4.61 8.01 -1.14
N GLY A 82 -4.66 8.86 -2.18
CA GLY A 82 -5.72 8.80 -3.17
C GLY A 82 -5.73 7.47 -3.95
N VAL A 83 -4.57 6.84 -4.14
CA VAL A 83 -4.46 5.51 -4.77
C VAL A 83 -5.19 4.45 -3.94
N GLY A 84 -4.98 4.43 -2.62
CA GLY A 84 -5.67 3.48 -1.73
C GLY A 84 -7.19 3.71 -1.67
N HIS A 85 -7.65 4.96 -1.67
CA HIS A 85 -9.08 5.26 -1.77
C HIS A 85 -9.68 4.82 -3.11
N TRP A 86 -8.97 5.07 -4.22
CA TRP A 86 -9.38 4.61 -5.55
C TRP A 86 -9.51 3.10 -5.61
N ASP A 87 -8.51 2.38 -5.11
CA ASP A 87 -8.51 0.93 -5.07
C ASP A 87 -9.69 0.39 -4.25
N TYR A 88 -9.97 0.99 -3.09
CA TYR A 88 -11.13 0.64 -2.27
C TYR A 88 -12.44 0.82 -3.03
N VAL A 89 -12.69 2.01 -3.60
CA VAL A 89 -13.93 2.30 -4.35
C VAL A 89 -14.07 1.37 -5.55
N THR A 90 -12.97 1.10 -6.24
CA THR A 90 -12.93 0.21 -7.40
C THR A 90 -13.25 -1.22 -6.99
N ARG A 91 -12.62 -1.75 -5.94
CA ARG A 91 -12.89 -3.10 -5.42
C ARG A 91 -14.33 -3.23 -4.94
N HIS A 92 -14.82 -2.26 -4.16
CA HIS A 92 -16.18 -2.25 -3.64
C HIS A 92 -17.24 -2.24 -4.76
N ARG A 93 -16.99 -1.49 -5.85
CA ARG A 93 -17.90 -1.44 -7.01
C ARG A 93 -17.76 -2.63 -7.96
N LEU A 94 -16.56 -3.13 -8.19
CA LEU A 94 -16.27 -4.10 -9.26
C LEU A 94 -16.28 -5.54 -8.77
N VAL A 95 -15.73 -5.86 -7.59
CA VAL A 95 -15.66 -7.25 -7.10
C VAL A 95 -17.04 -7.93 -7.04
N PRO A 96 -18.11 -7.28 -6.53
CA PRO A 96 -19.45 -7.88 -6.56
C PRO A 96 -19.99 -8.11 -7.98
N ARG A 97 -19.62 -7.26 -8.95
CA ARG A 97 -20.02 -7.36 -10.36
C ARG A 97 -19.23 -8.42 -11.13
N LEU A 98 -18.02 -8.74 -10.67
CA LEU A 98 -17.14 -9.73 -11.30
C LEU A 98 -17.52 -11.16 -10.97
N LEU A 99 -18.05 -11.41 -9.77
CA LEU A 99 -18.50 -12.74 -9.36
C LEU A 99 -19.52 -13.34 -10.35
N PRO A 100 -20.53 -12.59 -10.85
CA PRO A 100 -21.39 -13.06 -11.93
C PRO A 100 -20.70 -13.33 -13.28
N TRP A 101 -19.67 -12.56 -13.64
CA TRP A 101 -18.93 -12.81 -14.87
C TRP A 101 -18.10 -14.10 -14.82
N VAL A 102 -17.55 -14.44 -13.64
CA VAL A 102 -16.94 -15.75 -13.38
C VAL A 102 -17.97 -16.88 -13.62
N GLN A 103 -19.26 -16.67 -13.32
CA GLN A 103 -20.33 -17.63 -13.64
C GLN A 103 -20.47 -17.85 -15.16
N ALA A 104 -20.48 -16.77 -15.95
CA ALA A 104 -20.72 -16.84 -17.40
C ALA A 104 -19.58 -17.54 -18.15
N VAL A 105 -18.33 -17.23 -17.79
CA VAL A 105 -17.15 -17.86 -18.39
C VAL A 105 -16.99 -19.31 -17.91
N GLY A 106 -17.32 -19.61 -16.65
CA GLY A 106 -17.29 -20.97 -16.12
C GLY A 106 -18.38 -21.90 -16.69
N ALA A 107 -19.52 -21.35 -17.12
CA ALA A 107 -20.68 -22.14 -17.54
C ALA A 107 -20.84 -22.34 -19.07
N ALA A 108 -20.25 -21.47 -19.92
CA ALA A 108 -20.69 -21.38 -21.32
C ALA A 108 -19.65 -21.74 -22.41
N ASP A 109 -18.40 -22.11 -22.12
CA ASP A 109 -17.38 -22.15 -23.17
C ASP A 109 -16.79 -23.55 -23.51
N PRO A 110 -17.13 -24.16 -24.68
CA PRO A 110 -16.43 -25.31 -25.26
C PRO A 110 -14.92 -25.07 -25.48
N TYR A 111 -14.49 -23.83 -25.66
CA TYR A 111 -13.09 -23.41 -25.74
C TYR A 111 -12.37 -23.42 -24.39
N LEU A 112 -13.04 -23.57 -23.24
CA LEU A 112 -12.41 -23.83 -21.94
C LEU A 112 -12.04 -25.31 -21.75
N ARG A 113 -12.70 -26.23 -22.47
CA ARG A 113 -12.28 -27.64 -22.57
C ARG A 113 -11.03 -27.79 -23.45
N LEU A 114 -10.99 -27.05 -24.56
CA LEU A 114 -9.79 -26.87 -25.39
C LEU A 114 -8.74 -26.01 -24.67
N GLY A 115 -9.19 -25.08 -23.83
CA GLY A 115 -8.40 -24.19 -22.98
C GLY A 115 -7.68 -24.96 -21.88
N ARG A 116 -8.29 -25.96 -21.25
CA ARG A 116 -7.58 -26.91 -20.36
C ARG A 116 -6.52 -27.75 -21.08
N GLN A 117 -6.69 -28.00 -22.39
CA GLN A 117 -5.64 -28.63 -23.22
C GLN A 117 -4.55 -27.65 -23.66
N ILE A 118 -4.85 -26.35 -23.70
CA ILE A 118 -3.93 -25.25 -24.04
C ILE A 118 -3.28 -24.62 -22.79
N LEU A 119 -3.86 -24.79 -21.58
CA LEU A 119 -3.40 -24.26 -20.29
C LEU A 119 -2.10 -24.91 -19.79
N THR A 120 -1.58 -25.89 -20.52
CA THR A 120 -0.17 -26.30 -20.50
C THR A 120 0.77 -25.28 -21.17
N SER A 121 0.25 -24.20 -21.77
CA SER A 121 1.01 -23.13 -22.41
C SER A 121 0.71 -21.76 -21.75
N GLY A 122 1.77 -21.02 -21.41
CA GLY A 122 1.72 -19.80 -20.58
C GLY A 122 0.94 -18.59 -21.11
N ALA A 123 0.29 -18.68 -22.28
CA ALA A 123 -0.45 -17.58 -22.92
C ALA A 123 -1.78 -17.26 -22.23
N ALA A 124 -2.55 -18.28 -21.80
CA ALA A 124 -3.83 -18.07 -21.11
C ALA A 124 -3.65 -17.39 -19.74
N ASN A 125 -2.55 -17.73 -19.07
CA ASN A 125 -2.17 -17.18 -17.77
C ASN A 125 -1.80 -15.68 -17.85
N LYS A 126 -1.34 -15.21 -19.03
CA LYS A 126 -1.03 -13.79 -19.31
C LYS A 126 -2.30 -13.01 -19.63
N ALA A 127 -3.13 -13.48 -20.57
CA ALA A 127 -4.40 -12.85 -20.92
C ALA A 127 -5.36 -12.73 -19.72
N PHE A 128 -5.40 -13.74 -18.86
CA PHE A 128 -6.22 -13.71 -17.65
C PHE A 128 -5.78 -12.65 -16.65
N ARG A 129 -4.48 -12.43 -16.55
CA ARG A 129 -3.90 -11.47 -15.62
C ARG A 129 -4.08 -10.04 -16.10
N GLU A 130 -3.89 -9.84 -17.39
CA GLU A 130 -4.27 -8.62 -18.10
C GLU A 130 -5.76 -8.35 -17.90
N TYR A 131 -6.62 -9.37 -17.90
CA TYR A 131 -8.07 -9.19 -17.69
C TYR A 131 -8.47 -8.93 -16.22
N LYS A 132 -7.94 -9.70 -15.27
CA LYS A 132 -8.13 -9.52 -13.81
C LYS A 132 -7.69 -8.13 -13.39
N ALA A 133 -6.54 -7.70 -13.87
CA ALA A 133 -6.04 -6.41 -13.52
C ALA A 133 -6.77 -5.31 -14.33
N LYS A 134 -7.38 -5.63 -15.49
CA LYS A 134 -8.25 -4.71 -16.27
C LYS A 134 -9.56 -4.39 -15.56
N LEU A 135 -9.90 -5.26 -14.61
CA LEU A 135 -11.19 -5.29 -13.94
C LEU A 135 -11.12 -5.01 -12.44
N LEU A 136 -10.00 -5.27 -11.78
CA LEU A 136 -9.78 -4.85 -10.39
C LEU A 136 -9.16 -3.46 -10.30
N PHE A 137 -8.52 -3.00 -11.38
CA PHE A 137 -7.90 -1.69 -11.44
C PHE A 137 -8.47 -0.80 -12.57
N GLY A 138 -9.37 -1.28 -13.45
CA GLY A 138 -9.68 -0.61 -14.74
C GLY A 138 -8.57 -0.90 -15.77
N ASP A 139 -8.40 -0.13 -16.86
CA ASP A 139 -7.26 -0.25 -17.85
C ASP A 139 -5.82 -0.29 -17.24
N TYR A 140 -5.71 -0.28 -15.92
CA TYR A 140 -4.58 -0.29 -15.01
C TYR A 140 -3.88 -1.65 -14.80
N ALA A 141 -4.14 -2.61 -15.68
CA ALA A 141 -3.97 -4.03 -15.39
C ALA A 141 -2.56 -4.58 -15.48
N ASP A 142 -1.95 -4.23 -16.58
CA ASP A 142 -0.66 -4.72 -16.95
C ASP A 142 0.26 -3.61 -16.48
N VAL A 143 1.03 -3.88 -15.43
CA VAL A 143 2.04 -2.94 -14.94
C VAL A 143 2.93 -2.49 -16.12
N GLN A 144 3.21 -3.38 -17.09
CA GLN A 144 3.90 -2.99 -18.33
C GLN A 144 3.04 -2.16 -19.29
N ALA A 145 1.72 -2.37 -19.38
CA ALA A 145 0.82 -1.53 -20.19
C ALA A 145 0.41 -0.21 -19.52
N ARG A 146 0.55 -0.04 -18.19
CA ARG A 146 0.51 1.26 -17.47
C ARG A 146 1.81 2.01 -17.66
N GLU A 147 2.91 1.29 -17.48
CA GLU A 147 4.21 1.87 -17.63
C GLU A 147 4.47 2.28 -19.07
N ALA A 148 3.97 1.61 -20.11
CA ALA A 148 4.23 2.01 -21.49
C ALA A 148 3.72 3.42 -21.85
N PRO A 149 2.46 3.81 -21.57
CA PRO A 149 1.98 5.19 -21.71
C PRO A 149 2.67 6.17 -20.75
N ALA A 150 2.88 5.81 -19.48
CA ALA A 150 3.60 6.64 -18.52
C ALA A 150 5.06 6.90 -18.96
N ARG A 151 5.75 5.88 -19.45
CA ARG A 151 7.08 5.93 -20.07
C ARG A 151 7.04 6.75 -21.33
N ALA A 152 6.00 6.65 -22.16
CA ALA A 152 5.86 7.50 -23.35
C ALA A 152 5.78 8.98 -22.97
N VAL A 153 5.00 9.32 -21.93
CA VAL A 153 4.94 10.68 -21.38
C VAL A 153 6.32 11.12 -20.88
N LEU A 154 6.98 10.31 -20.05
CA LEU A 154 8.31 10.64 -19.51
C LEU A 154 9.38 10.74 -20.59
N ARG A 155 9.39 9.85 -21.58
CA ARG A 155 10.31 9.85 -22.72
C ARG A 155 10.11 11.07 -23.60
N ALA A 156 8.86 11.48 -23.83
CA ALA A 156 8.56 12.72 -24.56
C ALA A 156 9.11 13.96 -23.83
N GLU A 157 9.12 13.97 -22.50
CA GLU A 157 9.63 15.09 -21.69
C GLU A 157 11.15 15.08 -21.42
N LEU A 158 11.77 13.89 -21.39
CA LEU A 158 13.17 13.70 -21.05
C LEU A 158 14.07 13.58 -22.29
N GLY A 159 13.48 13.24 -23.44
CA GLY A 159 14.20 12.99 -24.68
C GLY A 159 14.72 11.56 -24.80
N PRO A 160 15.23 11.18 -25.99
CA PRO A 160 15.57 9.80 -26.34
C PRO A 160 16.89 9.29 -25.72
N ALA A 161 17.68 10.15 -25.07
CA ALA A 161 19.00 9.83 -24.53
C ALA A 161 18.97 9.21 -23.13
N VAL A 162 17.80 9.11 -22.52
CA VAL A 162 17.62 8.59 -21.16
C VAL A 162 17.30 7.09 -21.22
N ASP A 163 18.09 6.25 -20.54
CA ASP A 163 17.90 4.79 -20.50
C ASP A 163 16.55 4.46 -19.83
N GLU A 164 15.73 3.65 -20.50
CA GLU A 164 14.41 3.27 -20.00
C GLU A 164 14.47 2.38 -18.75
N ALA A 165 15.58 1.69 -18.51
CA ALA A 165 15.77 0.89 -17.30
C ALA A 165 16.01 1.76 -16.05
N ASP A 166 16.46 3.00 -16.21
CA ASP A 166 16.84 3.88 -15.11
C ASP A 166 15.65 4.66 -14.49
N TRP A 167 14.48 4.68 -15.14
CA TRP A 167 13.35 5.55 -14.76
C TRP A 167 12.02 4.83 -14.61
N ILE A 168 12.03 3.50 -14.51
CA ILE A 168 10.83 2.73 -14.20
C ILE A 168 10.50 2.96 -12.72
N ILE A 169 9.97 4.13 -12.41
CA ILE A 169 9.47 4.46 -11.08
C ILE A 169 8.06 3.89 -11.03
N GLY A 170 7.98 2.58 -10.81
CA GLY A 170 6.72 1.89 -10.56
C GLY A 170 6.09 2.38 -9.25
N LEU A 171 4.77 2.19 -9.14
CA LEU A 171 4.04 2.46 -7.90
C LEU A 171 4.69 1.75 -6.71
N ASP A 172 5.08 0.48 -6.88
CA ASP A 172 5.72 -0.31 -5.82
C ASP A 172 7.03 0.33 -5.35
N SER A 173 7.88 0.79 -6.27
CA SER A 173 9.13 1.48 -5.93
C SER A 173 8.89 2.76 -5.14
N ILE A 174 7.86 3.53 -5.48
CA ILE A 174 7.47 4.74 -4.74
C ILE A 174 7.05 4.40 -3.32
N LEU A 175 6.13 3.44 -3.18
CA LEU A 175 5.58 3.04 -1.90
C LEU A 175 6.66 2.48 -0.97
N GLU A 176 7.53 1.63 -1.49
CA GLU A 176 8.65 1.03 -0.74
C GLU A 176 9.70 2.06 -0.32
N THR A 177 10.01 3.00 -1.20
CA THR A 177 11.00 4.04 -0.90
C THR A 177 10.47 5.03 0.13
N GLU A 178 9.17 5.36 0.11
CA GLU A 178 8.56 6.15 1.18
C GLU A 178 8.52 5.39 2.51
N ALA A 179 8.19 4.10 2.50
CA ALA A 179 8.21 3.28 3.72
C ALA A 179 9.61 3.23 4.35
N MET A 180 10.63 2.98 3.53
CA MET A 180 12.03 3.05 3.95
C MET A 180 12.43 4.45 4.44
N ALA A 181 12.04 5.52 3.72
CA ALA A 181 12.34 6.90 4.13
C ALA A 181 11.72 7.24 5.48
N ALA A 182 10.49 6.81 5.74
CA ALA A 182 9.82 6.98 7.02
C ALA A 182 10.55 6.22 8.14
N VAL A 183 10.96 4.96 7.92
CA VAL A 183 11.79 4.21 8.88
C VAL A 183 13.11 4.95 9.14
N LEU A 184 13.76 5.48 8.11
CA LEU A 184 15.01 6.22 8.23
C LEU A 184 14.84 7.51 9.03
N ILE A 185 13.72 8.23 8.86
CA ILE A 185 13.37 9.40 9.68
C ILE A 185 13.22 9.00 11.15
N GLU A 186 12.56 7.89 11.46
CA GLU A 186 12.43 7.41 12.84
C GLU A 186 13.78 7.04 13.43
N VAL A 187 14.60 6.25 12.72
CA VAL A 187 15.91 5.79 13.21
C VAL A 187 16.90 6.96 13.39
N LEU A 188 17.01 7.84 12.38
CA LEU A 188 17.91 9.00 12.43
C LEU A 188 17.32 10.19 13.20
N GLY A 189 16.04 10.15 13.58
CA GLY A 189 15.40 11.17 14.40
C GLY A 189 15.66 11.00 15.89
N ARG A 190 15.91 9.76 16.33
CA ARG A 190 15.89 9.37 17.74
C ARG A 190 17.28 9.26 18.37
N LYS A 191 17.33 9.34 19.70
CA LYS A 191 18.51 8.99 20.51
C LYS A 191 18.54 7.48 20.77
N MET A 192 19.75 6.93 20.87
CA MET A 192 20.01 5.50 21.05
C MET A 192 21.17 5.30 22.03
N SER A 193 21.12 4.23 22.81
CA SER A 193 22.27 3.72 23.55
C SER A 193 23.29 3.09 22.61
N ALA A 194 24.55 3.00 23.05
CA ALA A 194 25.62 2.36 22.27
C ALA A 194 25.32 0.90 21.93
N ALA A 195 24.64 0.18 22.84
CA ALA A 195 24.21 -1.20 22.61
C ALA A 195 23.16 -1.29 21.49
N THR A 196 22.18 -0.37 21.49
CA THR A 196 21.18 -0.30 20.42
C THR A 196 21.83 0.09 19.08
N GLU A 197 22.81 1.00 19.08
CA GLU A 197 23.55 1.36 17.85
C GLU A 197 24.28 0.15 17.24
N GLU A 198 24.92 -0.68 18.07
CA GLU A 198 25.61 -1.91 17.62
C GLU A 198 24.62 -2.90 16.99
N LEU A 199 23.50 -3.19 17.67
CA LEU A 199 22.44 -4.06 17.15
C LEU A 199 21.83 -3.51 15.86
N LEU A 200 21.67 -2.19 15.75
CA LEU A 200 21.13 -1.53 14.56
C LEU A 200 22.05 -1.70 13.33
N GLN A 201 23.37 -1.76 13.53
CA GLN A 201 24.33 -2.03 12.45
C GLN A 201 24.22 -3.48 11.92
N GLU A 202 23.91 -4.45 12.79
CA GLU A 202 23.63 -5.83 12.38
C GLU A 202 22.35 -5.93 11.54
N LEU A 203 21.38 -5.06 11.80
CA LEU A 203 20.08 -5.01 11.13
C LEU A 203 20.05 -4.03 9.95
N ALA A 204 21.20 -3.57 9.48
CA ALA A 204 21.26 -2.49 8.50
C ALA A 204 20.58 -2.80 7.16
N THR A 205 20.41 -4.08 6.80
CA THR A 205 19.62 -4.48 5.62
C THR A 205 18.12 -4.16 5.71
N LEU A 206 17.61 -3.74 6.87
CA LEU A 206 16.20 -3.40 7.09
C LEU A 206 15.91 -1.89 7.13
N TRP A 207 16.94 -1.04 7.17
CA TRP A 207 16.74 0.40 7.34
C TRP A 207 17.78 1.29 6.64
N ASP A 208 18.98 0.79 6.37
CA ASP A 208 20.04 1.55 5.69
C ASP A 208 19.90 1.35 4.17
N PRO A 209 19.51 2.40 3.42
CA PRO A 209 19.33 2.29 1.97
C PRO A 209 20.57 1.71 1.29
N GLY A 210 21.80 2.05 1.72
CA GLY A 210 23.03 1.58 1.10
C GLY A 210 23.21 0.05 1.13
N ARG A 211 22.59 -0.62 2.11
CA ARG A 211 22.69 -2.07 2.34
C ARG A 211 21.44 -2.84 1.95
N MET A 212 20.35 -2.16 1.61
CA MET A 212 19.11 -2.76 1.11
C MET A 212 19.24 -3.26 -0.33
N GLU A 213 18.29 -4.09 -0.77
CA GLU A 213 18.21 -4.56 -2.15
C GLU A 213 18.14 -3.40 -3.15
N ARG A 214 18.56 -3.68 -4.39
CA ARG A 214 18.66 -2.67 -5.47
C ARG A 214 17.38 -1.86 -5.68
N LYS A 215 16.20 -2.50 -5.57
CA LYS A 215 14.90 -1.83 -5.75
C LYS A 215 14.67 -0.65 -4.79
N TYR A 216 15.27 -0.67 -3.61
CA TYR A 216 15.22 0.43 -2.62
C TYR A 216 16.26 1.51 -2.90
N ARG A 217 17.44 1.10 -3.38
CA ARG A 217 18.58 1.98 -3.62
C ARG A 217 18.38 2.90 -4.81
N ASP A 218 17.84 2.38 -5.89
CA ASP A 218 17.86 3.08 -7.18
C ASP A 218 16.96 4.34 -7.13
N LEU A 219 15.78 4.28 -6.51
CA LEU A 219 14.91 5.46 -6.36
C LEU A 219 15.45 6.47 -5.32
N PHE A 220 16.02 5.97 -4.22
CA PHE A 220 16.65 6.81 -3.21
C PHE A 220 17.87 7.56 -3.79
N ALA A 221 18.68 6.89 -4.60
CA ALA A 221 19.84 7.47 -5.30
C ALA A 221 19.43 8.41 -6.45
N ALA A 222 18.38 8.09 -7.21
CA ALA A 222 17.85 8.98 -8.24
C ALA A 222 17.33 10.31 -7.66
N SER A 223 16.73 10.25 -6.47
CA SER A 223 16.32 11.44 -5.69
C SER A 223 17.51 12.26 -5.16
N PHE A 224 18.70 11.65 -5.04
CA PHE A 224 19.92 12.26 -4.50
C PHE A 224 20.67 13.12 -5.53
N LEU A 225 20.71 12.69 -6.80
CA LEU A 225 21.58 13.30 -7.82
C LEU A 225 21.09 14.66 -8.36
N GLY A 226 19.82 15.01 -8.16
CA GLY A 226 19.27 16.29 -8.62
C GLY A 226 19.30 17.42 -7.58
N SER A 227 19.33 17.14 -6.28
CA SER A 227 18.92 18.12 -5.25
C SER A 227 20.02 19.10 -4.79
N GLY A 228 21.27 18.96 -5.25
CA GLY A 228 22.40 19.74 -4.72
C GLY A 228 22.74 19.45 -3.24
N LEU A 229 21.98 18.57 -2.56
CA LEU A 229 22.27 18.15 -1.18
C LEU A 229 23.57 17.35 -1.09
N ALA A 230 23.94 16.64 -2.16
CA ALA A 230 25.20 15.89 -2.26
C ALA A 230 26.44 16.79 -2.07
N SER A 231 26.37 18.06 -2.48
CA SER A 231 27.44 19.05 -2.34
C SER A 231 27.29 19.96 -1.10
N SER A 232 26.29 19.71 -0.25
CA SER A 232 26.06 20.51 0.96
C SER A 232 27.04 20.19 2.09
N LYS A 233 27.38 21.22 2.90
CA LYS A 233 28.23 21.11 4.11
C LYS A 233 27.53 20.40 5.29
N LEU A 234 26.33 19.88 5.09
CA LEU A 234 25.57 19.18 6.13
C LEU A 234 26.26 17.86 6.51
N SER A 235 26.04 17.42 7.76
CA SER A 235 26.45 16.08 8.19
C SER A 235 25.73 15.01 7.35
N VAL A 236 26.32 13.81 7.23
CA VAL A 236 25.68 12.68 6.53
C VAL A 236 24.28 12.42 7.09
N ARG A 237 24.13 12.40 8.42
CA ARG A 237 22.84 12.21 9.10
C ARG A 237 21.81 13.28 8.71
N SER A 238 22.19 14.55 8.77
CA SER A 238 21.30 15.66 8.42
C SER A 238 20.88 15.63 6.95
N ARG A 239 21.77 15.21 6.05
CA ARG A 239 21.43 15.03 4.62
C ARG A 239 20.41 13.92 4.41
N LEU A 240 20.63 12.75 5.03
CA LEU A 240 19.72 11.61 4.92
C LEU A 240 18.33 11.93 5.47
N LEU A 241 18.25 12.64 6.60
CA LEU A 241 16.98 13.11 7.17
C LEU A 241 16.24 14.04 6.22
N ALA A 242 16.89 15.11 5.77
CA ALA A 242 16.27 16.08 4.86
C ALA A 242 15.82 15.43 3.55
N GLN A 243 16.61 14.51 3.02
CA GLN A 243 16.26 13.74 1.83
C GLN A 243 15.04 12.85 2.06
N SER A 244 14.96 12.16 3.19
CA SER A 244 13.85 11.28 3.52
C SER A 244 12.54 12.05 3.74
N GLU A 245 12.62 13.21 4.40
CA GLU A 245 11.48 14.12 4.53
C GLU A 245 11.00 14.60 3.14
N MET A 246 11.93 14.91 2.24
CA MET A 246 11.61 15.36 0.89
C MET A 246 10.98 14.25 0.04
N ILE A 247 11.52 13.02 0.10
CA ILE A 247 10.95 11.85 -0.58
C ILE A 247 9.53 11.59 -0.09
N SER A 248 9.30 11.65 1.23
CA SER A 248 7.96 11.48 1.80
C SER A 248 7.02 12.57 1.28
N PHE A 249 7.47 13.82 1.22
CA PHE A 249 6.68 14.93 0.71
C PHE A 249 6.32 14.80 -0.78
N THR A 250 7.29 14.50 -1.65
CA THR A 250 7.02 14.36 -3.09
C THR A 250 6.20 13.11 -3.40
N THR A 251 6.41 12.03 -2.66
CA THR A 251 5.61 10.80 -2.76
C THR A 251 4.16 11.06 -2.39
N ASP A 252 3.91 11.79 -1.31
CA ASP A 252 2.56 12.08 -0.86
C ASP A 252 1.77 12.92 -1.89
N ILE A 253 2.43 13.87 -2.55
CA ILE A 253 1.87 14.59 -3.69
C ILE A 253 1.61 13.63 -4.87
N ALA A 254 2.57 12.77 -5.20
CA ALA A 254 2.45 11.84 -6.32
C ALA A 254 1.29 10.84 -6.14
N LEU A 255 1.08 10.37 -4.91
CA LEU A 255 0.07 9.38 -4.54
C LEU A 255 -1.31 9.98 -4.22
N ALA A 256 -1.45 11.31 -4.23
CA ALA A 256 -2.74 11.98 -4.10
C ALA A 256 -3.55 11.85 -5.40
N TYR A 257 -3.97 10.63 -5.74
CA TYR A 257 -4.74 10.33 -6.95
C TYR A 257 -6.19 10.85 -6.80
N PRO A 258 -6.73 11.62 -7.78
CA PRO A 258 -8.07 12.19 -7.68
C PRO A 258 -9.19 11.14 -7.84
N PRO A 259 -10.37 11.32 -7.21
CA PRO A 259 -11.53 10.47 -7.46
C PRO A 259 -12.12 10.70 -8.88
N PRO A 260 -12.92 9.76 -9.41
CA PRO A 260 -13.48 9.85 -10.77
C PRO A 260 -14.26 11.13 -11.02
N ILE A 261 -14.99 11.61 -10.00
CA ILE A 261 -15.77 12.85 -10.07
C ILE A 261 -14.88 14.07 -10.32
N LEU A 262 -13.72 14.16 -9.64
CA LEU A 262 -12.79 15.26 -9.80
C LEU A 262 -12.06 15.19 -11.15
N MET A 263 -11.67 13.99 -11.57
CA MET A 263 -11.04 13.75 -12.88
C MET A 263 -11.95 14.22 -14.00
N THR A 264 -13.24 13.86 -13.93
CA THR A 264 -14.25 14.26 -14.93
C THR A 264 -14.47 15.77 -14.91
N ARG A 265 -14.65 16.37 -13.72
CA ARG A 265 -14.87 17.81 -13.53
C ARG A 265 -13.72 18.66 -14.09
N ARG A 266 -12.49 18.19 -13.97
CA ARG A 266 -11.27 18.88 -14.41
C ARG A 266 -10.73 18.40 -15.77
N ALA A 267 -11.42 17.46 -16.42
CA ALA A 267 -10.96 16.82 -17.66
C ALA A 267 -9.49 16.33 -17.57
N LEU A 268 -9.14 15.71 -16.43
CA LEU A 268 -7.78 15.22 -16.20
C LEU A 268 -7.54 13.93 -16.98
N ASP A 269 -6.44 13.88 -17.73
CA ASP A 269 -5.98 12.66 -18.38
C ASP A 269 -5.39 11.70 -17.34
N PRO A 270 -5.94 10.48 -17.18
CA PRO A 270 -5.43 9.48 -16.24
C PRO A 270 -3.94 9.18 -16.42
N GLN A 271 -3.42 9.22 -17.64
CA GLN A 271 -1.99 8.94 -17.91
C GLN A 271 -1.07 9.99 -17.28
N GLN A 272 -1.55 11.23 -17.15
CA GLN A 272 -0.82 12.31 -16.48
C GLN A 272 -0.85 12.17 -14.95
N LEU A 273 -1.81 11.41 -14.42
CA LEU A 273 -2.04 11.20 -12.99
C LEU A 273 -1.36 9.92 -12.48
N GLU A 274 -0.71 9.16 -13.35
CA GLU A 274 0.07 7.98 -12.97
C GLU A 274 1.14 8.35 -11.92
N PRO A 275 1.21 7.66 -10.77
CA PRO A 275 2.11 8.02 -9.68
C PRO A 275 3.57 8.20 -10.09
N GLY A 276 4.10 7.32 -10.94
CA GLY A 276 5.47 7.42 -11.48
C GLY A 276 5.71 8.70 -12.30
N VAL A 277 4.72 9.09 -13.12
CA VAL A 277 4.79 10.32 -13.94
C VAL A 277 4.78 11.54 -13.02
N ARG A 278 3.81 11.59 -12.11
CA ARG A 278 3.65 12.71 -11.17
C ARG A 278 4.86 12.84 -10.24
N PHE A 279 5.36 11.73 -9.71
CA PHE A 279 6.56 11.70 -8.87
C PHE A 279 7.78 12.25 -9.62
N SER A 280 7.99 11.82 -10.87
CA SER A 280 9.11 12.27 -11.70
C SER A 280 9.02 13.77 -11.99
N ARG A 281 7.85 14.28 -12.35
CA ARG A 281 7.64 15.72 -12.61
C ARG A 281 7.85 16.56 -11.37
N VAL A 282 7.27 16.15 -10.24
CA VAL A 282 7.41 16.84 -8.95
C VAL A 282 8.87 16.82 -8.50
N SER A 283 9.57 15.70 -8.63
CA SER A 283 10.99 15.61 -8.28
C SER A 283 11.88 16.47 -9.19
N ARG A 284 11.60 16.53 -10.50
CA ARG A 284 12.30 17.43 -11.43
C ARG A 284 12.01 18.89 -11.16
N ALA A 285 10.75 19.23 -10.89
CA ALA A 285 10.34 20.58 -10.53
C ALA A 285 11.09 21.08 -9.30
N LEU A 286 11.28 20.23 -8.28
CA LEU A 286 12.06 20.55 -7.09
C LEU A 286 13.52 20.92 -7.42
N VAL A 287 14.12 20.22 -8.38
CA VAL A 287 15.52 20.41 -8.81
C VAL A 287 15.70 21.60 -9.74
N ALA A 288 14.71 21.86 -10.59
CA ALA A 288 14.76 22.87 -11.64
C ALA A 288 14.19 24.23 -11.24
N MET A 289 13.76 24.41 -9.97
CA MET A 289 13.22 25.67 -9.49
C MET A 289 14.20 26.83 -9.72
N SER A 290 13.67 28.00 -10.10
CA SER A 290 14.47 29.23 -10.07
C SER A 290 14.92 29.56 -8.65
N ASP A 291 16.05 30.27 -8.50
CA ASP A 291 16.59 30.66 -7.19
C ASP A 291 15.55 31.35 -6.27
N SER A 292 14.72 32.22 -6.86
CA SER A 292 13.65 32.92 -6.14
C SER A 292 12.57 31.96 -5.60
N LYS A 293 12.17 30.96 -6.39
CA LYS A 293 11.18 29.96 -5.99
C LYS A 293 11.76 28.96 -5.00
N ALA A 294 13.01 28.55 -5.19
CA ALA A 294 13.73 27.71 -4.26
C ALA A 294 13.87 28.39 -2.88
N ALA A 295 14.18 29.69 -2.85
CA ALA A 295 14.25 30.47 -1.62
C ALA A 295 12.89 30.49 -0.88
N GLY A 296 11.80 30.80 -1.60
CA GLY A 296 10.44 30.79 -1.03
C GLY A 296 10.01 29.39 -0.57
N PHE A 297 10.33 28.35 -1.34
CA PHE A 297 10.07 26.96 -0.96
C PHE A 297 10.77 26.60 0.35
N LEU A 298 12.06 26.94 0.49
CA LEU A 298 12.85 26.66 1.70
C LEU A 298 12.37 27.46 2.92
N GLU A 299 11.91 28.69 2.72
CA GLU A 299 11.30 29.50 3.77
C GLU A 299 10.04 28.80 4.33
N HIS A 300 9.12 28.42 3.45
CA HIS A 300 7.91 27.68 3.85
C HIS A 300 8.22 26.30 4.44
N TRP A 301 9.23 25.60 3.90
CA TRP A 301 9.66 24.28 4.41
C TRP A 301 10.13 24.38 5.85
N ARG A 302 10.97 25.36 6.17
CA ARG A 302 11.43 25.64 7.53
C ARG A 302 10.29 26.08 8.44
N GLY A 303 9.34 26.85 7.91
CA GLY A 303 8.10 27.23 8.59
C GLY A 303 7.07 26.11 8.74
N ARG A 304 7.35 24.90 8.20
CA ARG A 304 6.43 23.75 8.13
C ARG A 304 5.09 24.05 7.43
N ASP A 305 5.06 25.06 6.55
CA ASP A 305 3.91 25.36 5.67
C ASP A 305 3.99 24.50 4.41
N LEU A 306 3.70 23.21 4.58
CA LEU A 306 3.80 22.22 3.49
C LEU A 306 2.79 22.48 2.36
N GLU A 307 1.71 23.20 2.64
CA GLU A 307 0.72 23.58 1.62
C GLU A 307 1.26 24.69 0.72
N ALA A 308 2.00 25.65 1.27
CA ALA A 308 2.74 26.62 0.47
C ALA A 308 3.85 25.97 -0.35
N CYS A 309 4.60 25.02 0.24
CA CYS A 309 5.59 24.23 -0.48
C CYS A 309 4.95 23.48 -1.67
N GLU A 310 3.80 22.84 -1.46
CA GLU A 310 3.05 22.16 -2.52
C GLU A 310 2.66 23.15 -3.64
N ARG A 311 2.10 24.32 -3.29
CA ARG A 311 1.70 25.32 -4.31
C ARG A 311 2.87 25.78 -5.17
N ILE A 312 4.03 26.06 -4.55
CA ILE A 312 5.23 26.47 -5.28
C ILE A 312 5.66 25.33 -6.21
N LEU A 313 5.72 24.11 -5.70
CA LEU A 313 6.18 22.95 -6.46
C LEU A 313 5.25 22.60 -7.62
N LEU A 314 3.92 22.64 -7.40
CA LEU A 314 2.95 22.40 -8.46
C LEU A 314 2.91 23.54 -9.49
N SER A 315 3.38 24.74 -9.17
CA SER A 315 3.51 25.83 -10.15
C SER A 315 4.65 25.63 -11.15
N GLU A 316 5.59 24.72 -10.85
CA GLU A 316 6.74 24.39 -11.70
C GLU A 316 6.49 23.17 -12.59
N VAL A 317 5.37 22.46 -12.40
CA VAL A 317 5.03 21.31 -13.25
C VAL A 317 4.20 21.76 -14.47
N PRO A 318 4.36 21.12 -15.64
CA PRO A 318 3.64 21.52 -16.86
C PRO A 318 2.14 21.18 -16.84
N VAL A 319 1.69 20.37 -15.89
CA VAL A 319 0.29 19.94 -15.74
C VAL A 319 -0.34 20.65 -14.55
N LEU A 320 -1.54 21.19 -14.74
CA LEU A 320 -2.33 21.83 -13.69
C LEU A 320 -2.95 20.79 -12.75
N TYR A 321 -2.11 20.14 -11.95
CA TYR A 321 -2.59 19.19 -10.95
C TYR A 321 -3.45 19.89 -9.88
N PRO A 322 -4.57 19.28 -9.46
CA PRO A 322 -5.25 19.72 -8.24
C PRO A 322 -4.30 19.57 -7.03
N SER A 323 -4.46 20.43 -6.03
CA SER A 323 -3.74 20.26 -4.77
C SER A 323 -4.22 19.00 -4.04
N CYS A 324 -3.39 18.47 -3.15
CA CYS A 324 -3.78 17.40 -2.26
C CYS A 324 -5.08 17.74 -1.52
N ARG A 325 -5.27 19.01 -1.12
CA ARG A 325 -6.45 19.41 -0.32
C ARG A 325 -7.72 19.20 -1.11
N GLU A 326 -7.71 19.69 -2.34
CA GLU A 326 -8.85 19.54 -3.25
C GLU A 326 -9.12 18.06 -3.54
N ILE A 327 -8.08 17.25 -3.75
CA ILE A 327 -8.22 15.82 -3.98
C ILE A 327 -8.89 15.13 -2.79
N TYR A 328 -8.42 15.36 -1.56
CA TYR A 328 -9.00 14.71 -0.39
C TYR A 328 -10.38 15.26 -0.03
N GLN A 329 -10.68 16.53 -0.31
CA GLN A 329 -12.04 17.05 -0.23
C GLN A 329 -12.98 16.31 -1.19
N ALA A 330 -12.56 16.10 -2.43
CA ALA A 330 -13.34 15.34 -3.39
C ALA A 330 -13.47 13.85 -3.00
N TRP A 331 -12.47 13.26 -2.35
CA TRP A 331 -12.58 11.90 -1.80
C TRP A 331 -13.60 11.80 -0.67
N VAL A 332 -13.68 12.81 0.20
CA VAL A 332 -14.75 12.87 1.21
C VAL A 332 -16.12 12.83 0.54
N GLU A 333 -16.34 13.67 -0.48
CA GLU A 333 -17.59 13.69 -1.25
C GLU A 333 -17.89 12.33 -1.91
N GLU A 334 -16.90 11.71 -2.57
CA GLU A 334 -17.07 10.41 -3.24
C GLU A 334 -17.40 9.29 -2.24
N LEU A 335 -16.67 9.22 -1.11
CA LEU A 335 -16.87 8.19 -0.09
C LEU A 335 -18.21 8.34 0.65
N GLU A 336 -18.65 9.57 0.91
CA GLU A 336 -19.98 9.87 1.49
C GLU A 336 -21.12 9.52 0.53
N SER A 337 -20.88 9.56 -0.78
CA SER A 337 -21.89 9.26 -1.81
C SER A 337 -22.12 7.77 -2.07
N LEU A 338 -21.24 6.89 -1.55
CA LEU A 338 -21.39 5.45 -1.70
C LEU A 338 -22.65 4.97 -0.96
N ARG A 339 -23.64 4.44 -1.70
CA ARG A 339 -24.88 3.91 -1.14
C ARG A 339 -24.60 2.77 -0.16
N ASP A 340 -25.32 2.79 0.95
CA ASP A 340 -25.08 2.01 2.16
C ASP A 340 -25.24 0.50 2.01
N ASP A 341 -24.22 -0.24 2.45
CA ASP A 341 -24.40 -1.14 3.60
C ASP A 341 -24.08 -0.27 4.84
N ASP A 342 -25.07 0.04 5.68
CA ASP A 342 -25.00 1.06 6.74
C ASP A 342 -23.90 0.83 7.80
N ASP A 343 -23.21 -0.32 7.76
CA ASP A 343 -22.27 -0.77 8.80
C ASP A 343 -20.81 -0.97 8.33
N ASP A 344 -20.43 -0.64 7.08
CA ASP A 344 -19.04 -0.84 6.59
C ASP A 344 -18.01 -0.02 7.39
N GLN A 345 -17.34 -0.67 8.33
CA GLN A 345 -16.34 -0.02 9.19
C GLN A 345 -15.05 0.33 8.43
N VAL A 346 -14.72 -0.38 7.35
CA VAL A 346 -13.56 -0.09 6.50
C VAL A 346 -13.79 1.23 5.76
N ARG A 347 -15.01 1.44 5.24
CA ARG A 347 -15.45 2.74 4.69
C ARG A 347 -15.28 3.86 5.69
N ALA A 348 -15.75 3.65 6.93
CA ALA A 348 -15.72 4.66 7.98
C ALA A 348 -14.29 5.11 8.31
N VAL A 349 -13.36 4.16 8.47
CA VAL A 349 -11.93 4.46 8.71
C VAL A 349 -11.31 5.23 7.53
N ARG A 350 -11.60 4.82 6.29
CA ARG A 350 -11.10 5.53 5.09
C ARG A 350 -11.68 6.94 4.97
N LEU A 351 -12.96 7.13 5.28
CA LEU A 351 -13.60 8.44 5.29
C LEU A 351 -12.99 9.36 6.35
N GLU A 352 -12.73 8.83 7.56
CA GLU A 352 -12.05 9.60 8.60
C GLU A 352 -10.63 9.99 8.20
N ALA A 353 -9.86 9.08 7.60
CA ALA A 353 -8.54 9.38 7.05
C ALA A 353 -8.61 10.47 5.96
N ALA A 354 -9.55 10.37 5.03
CA ALA A 354 -9.77 11.39 3.99
C ALA A 354 -10.16 12.76 4.59
N ARG A 355 -11.03 12.79 5.61
CA ARG A 355 -11.42 14.03 6.32
C ARG A 355 -10.23 14.64 7.06
N ALA A 356 -9.43 13.83 7.73
CA ALA A 356 -8.23 14.28 8.42
C ALA A 356 -7.22 14.91 7.45
N ARG A 357 -7.11 14.37 6.23
CA ARG A 357 -6.30 14.95 5.15
C ARG A 357 -6.90 16.24 4.58
N ALA A 358 -8.20 16.24 4.33
CA ALA A 358 -8.94 17.35 3.73
C ALA A 358 -8.95 18.61 4.63
N THR A 359 -8.92 18.43 5.95
CA THR A 359 -9.05 19.52 6.94
C THR A 359 -7.79 19.75 7.77
N GLY A 360 -6.92 18.75 7.90
CA GLY A 360 -5.73 18.80 8.74
C GLY A 360 -4.64 19.73 8.25
N ARG A 361 -3.76 20.08 9.19
CA ARG A 361 -2.48 20.76 8.96
C ARG A 361 -1.39 20.02 9.74
N PRO A 362 -0.24 19.70 9.13
CA PRO A 362 0.10 19.89 7.71
C PRO A 362 -0.73 18.99 6.79
N ILE A 363 -0.83 19.39 5.51
CA ILE A 363 -1.56 18.59 4.53
C ILE A 363 -0.86 17.26 4.22
N VAL A 364 0.47 17.30 4.11
CA VAL A 364 1.32 16.11 4.04
C VAL A 364 1.59 15.65 5.45
N THR A 365 1.00 14.51 5.82
CA THR A 365 1.13 13.92 7.15
C THR A 365 2.26 12.90 7.18
N PRO A 366 3.18 12.94 8.16
CA PRO A 366 4.10 11.84 8.40
C PRO A 366 3.36 10.52 8.51
N LYS A 367 3.90 9.46 7.88
CA LYS A 367 3.36 8.11 7.96
C LYS A 367 4.14 7.31 8.99
N GLY A 368 3.46 6.42 9.70
CA GLY A 368 4.05 5.57 10.73
C GLY A 368 3.05 5.19 11.82
N VAL A 369 3.50 4.34 12.75
CA VAL A 369 2.64 3.75 13.81
C VAL A 369 1.87 4.81 14.60
N HIS A 370 2.54 5.88 15.04
CA HIS A 370 1.93 6.99 15.79
C HIS A 370 0.77 7.65 15.04
N ARG A 371 0.85 7.77 13.71
CA ARG A 371 -0.20 8.43 12.94
C ARG A 371 -1.45 7.58 12.82
N LEU A 372 -1.30 6.26 12.71
CA LEU A 372 -2.44 5.34 12.73
C LEU A 372 -3.22 5.47 14.04
N ILE A 373 -2.49 5.68 15.14
CA ILE A 373 -3.04 5.87 16.48
C ILE A 373 -3.81 7.18 16.60
N ASP A 374 -3.20 8.29 16.15
CA ASP A 374 -3.85 9.60 16.12
C ASP A 374 -5.15 9.60 15.30
N LEU A 375 -5.17 8.83 14.21
CA LEU A 375 -6.30 8.69 13.29
C LEU A 375 -7.36 7.70 13.76
N GLY A 376 -7.22 7.11 14.94
CA GLY A 376 -8.22 6.15 15.41
C GLY A 376 -8.18 4.79 14.67
N CYS A 377 -7.14 4.52 13.88
CA CYS A 377 -7.10 3.40 12.97
C CYS A 377 -6.76 2.08 13.69
N PRO A 378 -7.51 1.00 13.42
CA PRO A 378 -7.17 -0.33 13.94
C PRO A 378 -5.90 -0.88 13.30
N LEU A 379 -4.95 -1.32 14.12
CA LEU A 379 -3.79 -2.07 13.67
C LEU A 379 -3.96 -3.56 14.03
N ILE A 380 -4.04 -4.40 13.00
CA ILE A 380 -4.08 -5.85 13.16
C ILE A 380 -2.68 -6.40 12.87
N VAL A 381 -2.07 -7.02 13.89
CA VAL A 381 -0.74 -7.62 13.82
C VAL A 381 -0.89 -9.13 13.84
N ARG A 382 -0.58 -9.79 12.73
CA ARG A 382 -0.62 -11.25 12.63
C ARG A 382 0.78 -11.83 12.72
N GLY A 383 1.12 -12.38 13.88
CA GLY A 383 2.35 -13.16 14.07
C GLY A 383 2.19 -14.62 13.65
N SER A 384 3.28 -15.39 13.75
CA SER A 384 3.31 -16.82 13.41
C SER A 384 2.44 -17.72 14.29
N GLN A 385 2.13 -17.30 15.52
CA GLN A 385 1.36 -18.09 16.50
C GLN A 385 -0.02 -17.50 16.81
N GLU A 386 -0.20 -16.19 16.64
CA GLU A 386 -1.41 -15.49 17.05
C GLU A 386 -1.65 -14.21 16.26
N THR A 387 -2.93 -13.87 16.09
CA THR A 387 -3.37 -12.55 15.64
C THR A 387 -3.63 -11.70 16.88
N GLN A 388 -2.91 -10.60 16.99
CA GLN A 388 -3.07 -9.61 18.04
C GLN A 388 -3.68 -8.34 17.46
N TYR A 389 -4.43 -7.64 18.30
CA TYR A 389 -5.24 -6.52 17.88
C TYR A 389 -4.86 -5.30 18.71
N LEU A 390 -4.63 -4.20 18.00
CA LEU A 390 -4.46 -2.90 18.61
C LEU A 390 -5.47 -1.95 17.99
N TRP A 391 -6.54 -1.65 18.73
CA TRP A 391 -7.41 -0.53 18.39
C TRP A 391 -6.95 0.67 19.20
N GLN A 392 -6.58 1.76 18.54
CA GLN A 392 -6.20 2.99 19.22
C GLN A 392 -6.97 4.19 18.69
N GLY A 393 -7.19 5.13 19.60
CA GLY A 393 -8.28 6.12 19.67
C GLY A 393 -8.76 6.19 21.12
N LEU A 394 -9.33 7.30 21.59
CA LEU A 394 -9.72 7.58 23.00
C LEU A 394 -10.78 6.63 23.61
N ARG A 395 -11.06 5.46 23.03
CA ARG A 395 -12.12 4.55 23.48
C ARG A 395 -11.61 3.12 23.54
N ALA A 396 -11.77 2.49 24.71
CA ALA A 396 -11.75 1.04 24.79
C ALA A 396 -12.83 0.50 23.85
N VAL A 397 -12.43 -0.33 22.90
CA VAL A 397 -13.38 -0.88 21.93
C VAL A 397 -14.21 -1.96 22.59
N ASP A 398 -15.53 -1.85 22.41
CA ASP A 398 -16.46 -2.95 22.63
C ASP A 398 -15.98 -4.16 21.79
N PRO A 399 -15.66 -5.30 22.42
CA PRO A 399 -15.26 -6.52 21.70
C PRO A 399 -16.18 -6.89 20.53
N ARG A 400 -17.45 -6.49 20.58
CA ARG A 400 -18.41 -6.64 19.48
C ARG A 400 -18.06 -5.78 18.26
N ALA A 401 -17.69 -4.52 18.44
CA ALA A 401 -17.30 -3.62 17.33
C ALA A 401 -16.00 -4.10 16.66
N GLN A 402 -15.06 -4.63 17.44
CA GLN A 402 -13.87 -5.29 16.91
C GLN A 402 -14.23 -6.54 16.07
N ALA A 403 -15.13 -7.38 16.57
CA ALA A 403 -15.58 -8.56 15.83
C ALA A 403 -16.31 -8.20 14.51
N LEU A 404 -17.10 -7.12 14.51
CA LEU A 404 -17.77 -6.61 13.30
C LEU A 404 -16.76 -6.07 12.28
N TYR A 405 -15.80 -5.25 12.73
CA TYR A 405 -14.71 -4.77 11.87
C TYR A 405 -13.96 -5.92 11.19
N LEU A 406 -13.64 -6.97 11.95
CA LEU A 406 -12.96 -8.15 11.41
C LEU A 406 -13.84 -8.96 10.45
N ALA A 407 -15.16 -9.00 10.68
CA ALA A 407 -16.08 -9.66 9.76
C ALA A 407 -16.13 -8.91 8.42
N ASP A 408 -16.16 -7.57 8.43
CA ASP A 408 -16.13 -6.74 7.22
C ASP A 408 -14.82 -6.88 6.45
N LEU A 409 -13.70 -6.82 7.16
CA LEU A 409 -12.37 -7.03 6.60
C LEU A 409 -12.23 -8.43 5.97
N SER A 410 -12.73 -9.45 6.69
CA SER A 410 -12.77 -10.82 6.19
C SER A 410 -13.69 -10.98 4.98
N ARG A 411 -14.73 -10.15 4.82
CA ARG A 411 -15.66 -10.18 3.69
C ARG A 411 -14.97 -9.74 2.39
N GLU A 412 -14.21 -8.66 2.43
CA GLU A 412 -13.43 -8.17 1.29
C GLU A 412 -12.30 -9.14 0.95
N GLU A 413 -11.56 -9.60 1.96
CA GLU A 413 -10.48 -10.55 1.78
C GLU A 413 -10.98 -11.90 1.24
N ARG A 414 -12.11 -12.40 1.75
CA ARG A 414 -12.75 -13.63 1.26
C ARG A 414 -13.03 -13.51 -0.23
N SER A 415 -13.61 -12.39 -0.66
CA SER A 415 -13.98 -12.20 -2.06
C SER A 415 -12.75 -12.18 -2.97
N THR A 416 -11.67 -11.53 -2.51
CA THR A 416 -10.38 -11.55 -3.21
C THR A 416 -9.77 -12.95 -3.28
N ARG A 417 -9.73 -13.68 -2.16
CA ARG A 417 -9.18 -15.05 -2.10
C ARG A 417 -10.02 -16.06 -2.89
N LEU A 418 -11.33 -15.88 -2.98
CA LEU A 418 -12.18 -16.69 -3.85
C LEU A 418 -11.83 -16.45 -5.32
N VAL A 419 -11.65 -15.20 -5.73
CA VAL A 419 -11.17 -14.87 -7.07
C VAL A 419 -9.80 -15.51 -7.31
N ASP A 420 -8.87 -15.42 -6.36
CA ASP A 420 -7.55 -16.08 -6.48
C ASP A 420 -7.70 -17.60 -6.64
N HIS A 421 -8.53 -18.26 -5.82
CA HIS A 421 -8.79 -19.70 -5.90
C HIS A 421 -9.36 -20.12 -7.27
N TYR A 422 -10.35 -19.39 -7.78
CA TYR A 422 -10.99 -19.71 -9.06
C TYR A 422 -10.07 -19.60 -10.27
N PHE A 423 -8.96 -18.86 -10.15
CA PHE A 423 -8.17 -18.47 -11.30
C PHE A 423 -6.67 -18.81 -11.23
N ALA A 424 -6.12 -18.97 -10.03
CA ALA A 424 -4.72 -19.33 -9.82
C ALA A 424 -4.54 -20.80 -9.41
N ASP A 425 -5.64 -21.56 -9.25
CA ASP A 425 -5.66 -22.91 -8.66
C ASP A 425 -5.01 -22.96 -7.25
N ASP A 426 -4.90 -21.81 -6.57
CA ASP A 426 -4.39 -21.73 -5.20
C ASP A 426 -5.44 -22.27 -4.23
N PRO A 427 -5.05 -22.98 -3.15
CA PRO A 427 -6.00 -23.46 -2.16
C PRO A 427 -6.69 -22.28 -1.48
N PHE A 428 -8.03 -22.35 -1.37
CA PHE A 428 -8.80 -21.31 -0.70
C PHE A 428 -8.65 -21.41 0.82
N ILE A 429 -7.93 -20.47 1.43
CA ILE A 429 -7.85 -20.33 2.89
C ILE A 429 -8.89 -19.30 3.34
N CYS A 430 -9.80 -19.71 4.22
CA CYS A 430 -10.91 -18.87 4.66
C CYS A 430 -10.44 -17.82 5.69
N PRO A 431 -10.57 -16.51 5.42
CA PRO A 431 -10.09 -15.47 6.34
C PRO A 431 -10.86 -15.50 7.67
N LEU A 432 -12.16 -15.83 7.66
CA LEU A 432 -12.94 -15.98 8.91
C LEU A 432 -12.40 -17.11 9.81
N ALA A 433 -11.87 -18.19 9.23
CA ALA A 433 -11.28 -19.29 9.99
C ALA A 433 -9.87 -18.95 10.49
N GLU A 434 -9.12 -18.21 9.69
CA GLU A 434 -7.77 -17.72 10.02
C GLU A 434 -7.81 -16.70 11.17
N HIS A 435 -8.78 -15.79 11.15
CA HIS A 435 -9.02 -14.83 12.24
C HIS A 435 -9.77 -15.41 13.44
N LYS A 436 -10.07 -16.72 13.44
CA LYS A 436 -10.81 -17.42 14.51
C LYS A 436 -12.19 -16.82 14.81
N LEU A 437 -12.84 -16.27 13.78
CA LEU A 437 -14.18 -15.65 13.88
C LEU A 437 -15.31 -16.66 13.60
N CYS A 438 -14.97 -17.79 12.97
CA CYS A 438 -15.92 -18.87 12.70
C CYS A 438 -15.77 -20.01 13.71
N SER A 439 -16.76 -20.19 14.58
CA SER A 439 -16.80 -21.29 15.56
C SER A 439 -16.95 -22.66 14.92
N ALA A 440 -17.48 -22.73 13.69
CA ALA A 440 -17.60 -23.95 12.90
C ALA A 440 -16.37 -24.21 11.98
N ALA A 441 -15.27 -23.47 12.17
CA ALA A 441 -14.07 -23.64 11.35
C ALA A 441 -13.43 -25.03 11.56
N GLN A 442 -13.14 -25.69 10.44
CA GLN A 442 -12.37 -26.95 10.38
C GLN A 442 -10.89 -26.65 10.07
N ASP A 443 -10.02 -27.65 10.21
CA ASP A 443 -8.58 -27.49 9.94
C ASP A 443 -8.32 -27.12 8.48
N GLU A 444 -9.07 -27.69 7.54
CA GLU A 444 -9.02 -27.37 6.11
C GLU A 444 -9.40 -25.91 5.83
N CYS A 445 -10.27 -25.29 6.65
CA CYS A 445 -10.57 -23.87 6.51
C CYS A 445 -9.36 -22.97 6.79
N ARG A 446 -8.39 -23.44 7.58
CA ARG A 446 -7.15 -22.72 7.94
C ARG A 446 -5.97 -23.10 7.05
N ASN A 447 -5.94 -24.37 6.62
CA ASN A 447 -4.83 -24.93 5.85
C ASN A 447 -5.07 -24.89 4.33
N GLY A 448 -6.31 -24.66 3.91
CA GLY A 448 -6.69 -24.39 2.53
C GLY A 448 -7.54 -25.49 1.90
N TRP A 449 -8.57 -25.06 1.16
CA TRP A 449 -9.45 -25.92 0.38
C TRP A 449 -8.99 -26.00 -1.08
N ALA A 450 -8.62 -27.19 -1.53
CA ALA A 450 -8.31 -27.42 -2.94
C ALA A 450 -9.55 -27.39 -3.84
N ARG A 451 -10.75 -27.63 -3.28
CA ARG A 451 -12.04 -27.57 -4.00
C ARG A 451 -13.12 -26.99 -3.10
N LEU A 452 -13.87 -26.00 -3.57
CA LEU A 452 -14.94 -25.36 -2.79
C LEU A 452 -16.15 -26.30 -2.54
N SER A 453 -16.28 -27.37 -3.30
CA SER A 453 -17.30 -28.42 -3.16
C SER A 453 -17.10 -29.24 -1.89
N ALA A 454 -15.91 -29.19 -1.30
CA ALA A 454 -15.60 -29.82 -0.02
C ALA A 454 -15.88 -28.91 1.19
N LEU A 455 -16.26 -27.64 0.98
CA LEU A 455 -16.63 -26.74 2.09
C LEU A 455 -17.72 -27.36 3.00
N PRO A 456 -17.81 -26.95 4.28
CA PRO A 456 -18.87 -27.42 5.17
C PRO A 456 -20.27 -27.05 4.64
N ALA A 457 -21.30 -27.74 5.13
CA ALA A 457 -22.69 -27.52 4.73
C ALA A 457 -23.14 -26.05 4.91
N ARG A 458 -24.13 -25.64 4.11
CA ARG A 458 -24.57 -24.23 3.98
C ARG A 458 -24.95 -23.57 5.31
N ASP A 459 -25.61 -24.33 6.18
CA ASP A 459 -26.04 -23.94 7.52
C ASP A 459 -24.86 -23.65 8.46
N LEU A 460 -23.67 -24.18 8.15
CA LEU A 460 -22.45 -24.03 8.95
C LEU A 460 -21.39 -23.15 8.27
N CYS A 461 -21.54 -22.82 6.98
CA CYS A 461 -20.54 -22.12 6.20
C CYS A 461 -21.11 -20.91 5.45
N ALA A 462 -20.82 -19.70 5.96
CA ALA A 462 -21.19 -18.45 5.31
C ALA A 462 -20.55 -18.28 3.92
N VAL A 463 -19.37 -18.87 3.68
CA VAL A 463 -18.72 -18.88 2.35
C VAL A 463 -19.55 -19.72 1.39
N ARG A 464 -19.89 -20.98 1.74
CA ARG A 464 -20.76 -21.83 0.93
C ARG A 464 -22.12 -21.18 0.71
N SER A 465 -22.75 -20.66 1.75
CA SER A 465 -24.04 -19.97 1.60
C SER A 465 -23.96 -18.78 0.67
N GLY A 466 -22.86 -18.00 0.73
CA GLY A 466 -22.62 -16.91 -0.20
C GLY A 466 -22.42 -17.40 -1.64
N LEU A 467 -21.59 -18.45 -1.83
CA LEU A 467 -21.34 -19.05 -3.14
C LEU A 467 -22.62 -19.64 -3.75
N GLU A 468 -23.41 -20.39 -2.99
CA GLU A 468 -24.66 -21.01 -3.44
C GLU A 468 -25.76 -19.97 -3.70
N ALA A 469 -25.91 -18.98 -2.82
CA ALA A 469 -26.84 -17.87 -3.05
C ALA A 469 -26.45 -17.03 -4.27
N ALA A 470 -25.14 -16.94 -4.54
CA ALA A 470 -24.61 -16.34 -5.75
C ALA A 470 -24.48 -17.33 -6.91
N HIS A 471 -24.99 -18.56 -6.83
CA HIS A 471 -24.90 -19.58 -7.88
C HIS A 471 -23.48 -19.80 -8.46
N LEU A 472 -22.43 -19.69 -7.63
CA LEU A 472 -21.03 -19.86 -8.04
C LEU A 472 -20.64 -21.35 -8.06
N PRO A 473 -19.87 -21.80 -9.07
CA PRO A 473 -19.47 -23.20 -9.19
C PRO A 473 -18.58 -23.60 -8.01
N MET A 474 -18.90 -24.69 -7.34
CA MET A 474 -18.08 -25.20 -6.25
C MET A 474 -17.05 -26.26 -6.71
N SER A 475 -17.06 -26.61 -8.00
CA SER A 475 -16.26 -27.71 -8.56
C SER A 475 -14.77 -27.41 -8.64
#